data_AF-A0A0W0FYV3-F1
#
_entry.id   AF-A0A0W0FYV3-F1
#
_cell.length_a   1.000
_cell.length_b   1.000
_cell.length_c   1.000
_cell.angle_alpha   90.00
_cell.angle_beta   90.00
_cell.angle_gamma   90.00
#
_symmetry.space_group_name_H-M   'P 1'
#
loop_
_entity.id
_entity.type
_entity.pdbx_description
1 polymer ?
#
loop_
_entity_poly.entity_id
_entity_poly.type
_entity_poly.pdbx_seq_one_letter_code
_entity_poly.pdbx_strand_id
1 'polypeptide(L)'
;MTAIVAGLNTPSVRRLKQTWDRVDKQYMDQFSACQAMIDGNMDHNQYQLMLELVVPPCIPFIGPFLMALPVFRDGPPHNPPNFIEFKKRQTASQVIDELMHWQDHPFNFENVPVIRDYIDESLAAFIGKQSSNERLWALSIEREPREPEDEKMQRFLQESGFV
;
A
#
# COMPACT_ATOMS: atom_id res chain seq x y z
N MET A 1 3.31 -3.83 -5.57
CA MET A 1 2.34 -4.64 -4.79
C MET A 1 1.54 -3.79 -3.80
N THR A 2 2.18 -3.19 -2.78
CA THR A 2 1.50 -2.45 -1.70
C THR A 2 0.52 -1.37 -2.18
N ALA A 3 0.93 -0.54 -3.15
CA ALA A 3 0.07 0.52 -3.69
C ALA A 3 -1.23 -0.02 -4.33
N ILE A 4 -1.17 -1.16 -5.02
CA ILE A 4 -2.34 -1.78 -5.66
C ILE A 4 -3.29 -2.34 -4.59
N VAL A 5 -2.75 -3.08 -3.62
CA VAL A 5 -3.56 -3.64 -2.54
C VAL A 5 -4.22 -2.54 -1.70
N ALA A 6 -3.46 -1.50 -1.35
CA ALA A 6 -3.99 -0.33 -0.64
C ALA A 6 -5.09 0.37 -1.46
N GLY A 7 -4.89 0.53 -2.78
CA GLY A 7 -5.88 1.10 -3.69
C GLY A 7 -7.19 0.29 -3.74
N LEU A 8 -7.10 -1.02 -3.87
CA LEU A 8 -8.26 -1.92 -3.86
C LEU A 8 -8.96 -1.96 -2.49
N ASN A 9 -8.20 -1.76 -1.41
CA ASN A 9 -8.71 -1.66 -0.04
C ASN A 9 -9.33 -0.30 0.31
N THR A 10 -9.27 0.69 -0.58
CA THR A 10 -9.92 1.98 -0.32
C THR A 10 -11.44 1.81 -0.10
N PRO A 11 -12.07 2.61 0.77
CA PRO A 11 -13.50 2.50 1.04
C PRO A 11 -14.38 2.59 -0.22
N SER A 12 -13.97 3.41 -1.20
CA SER A 12 -14.67 3.61 -2.46
C SER A 12 -14.69 2.35 -3.33
N VAL A 13 -13.67 1.50 -3.27
CA VAL A 13 -13.60 0.24 -4.03
C VAL A 13 -14.14 -0.94 -3.21
N ARG A 14 -13.73 -1.05 -1.95
CA ARG A 14 -14.10 -2.18 -1.07
C ARG A 14 -15.61 -2.32 -0.87
N ARG A 15 -16.37 -1.22 -0.96
CA ARG A 15 -17.83 -1.25 -0.79
C ARG A 15 -18.61 -1.86 -1.95
N LEU A 16 -17.97 -2.04 -3.11
CA LEU A 16 -18.62 -2.48 -4.36
C LEU A 16 -18.88 -4.00 -4.33
N LYS A 17 -19.76 -4.44 -3.42
CA LYS A 17 -19.99 -5.86 -3.13
C LYS A 17 -20.40 -6.64 -4.38
N GLN A 18 -21.30 -6.07 -5.21
CA GLN A 18 -21.78 -6.76 -6.40
C GLN A 18 -20.65 -6.98 -7.42
N THR A 19 -19.72 -6.03 -7.49
CA THR A 19 -18.52 -6.17 -8.33
C THR A 19 -17.58 -7.24 -7.77
N TRP A 20 -17.35 -7.26 -6.45
CA TRP A 20 -16.50 -8.27 -5.80
C TRP A 20 -17.06 -9.68 -5.91
N ASP A 21 -18.38 -9.86 -5.82
CA ASP A 21 -19.05 -11.17 -5.95
C ASP A 21 -18.88 -11.79 -7.35
N ARG A 22 -18.53 -10.98 -8.36
CA ARG A 22 -18.25 -11.43 -9.73
C ARG A 22 -16.78 -11.80 -9.97
N VAL A 23 -15.90 -11.56 -9.01
CA VAL A 23 -14.48 -11.92 -9.13
C VAL A 23 -14.32 -13.40 -8.75
N ASP A 24 -13.65 -14.18 -9.60
CA ASP A 24 -13.43 -15.59 -9.30
C ASP A 24 -12.68 -15.79 -7.98
N LYS A 25 -13.07 -16.85 -7.26
CA LYS A 25 -12.49 -17.21 -5.96
C LYS A 25 -10.96 -17.31 -6.00
N GLN A 26 -10.40 -17.83 -7.09
CA GLN A 26 -8.94 -17.93 -7.26
C GLN A 26 -8.24 -16.58 -7.13
N TYR A 27 -8.79 -15.52 -7.74
CA TYR A 27 -8.20 -14.18 -7.66
C TYR A 27 -8.44 -13.53 -6.29
N MET A 28 -9.58 -13.82 -5.67
CA MET A 28 -9.85 -13.38 -4.30
C MET A 28 -8.88 -14.00 -3.29
N ASP A 29 -8.57 -15.30 -3.42
CA ASP A 29 -7.60 -15.99 -2.58
C ASP A 29 -6.19 -15.41 -2.77
N GLN A 30 -5.79 -15.11 -4.01
CA GLN A 30 -4.53 -14.41 -4.30
C GLN A 30 -4.49 -13.01 -3.68
N PHE A 31 -5.58 -12.25 -3.79
CA PHE A 31 -5.68 -10.92 -3.21
C PHE A 31 -5.57 -10.96 -1.68
N SER A 32 -6.24 -11.91 -1.03
CA SER A 32 -6.13 -12.13 0.42
C SER A 32 -4.71 -12.52 0.87
N ALA A 33 -4.00 -13.33 0.07
CA ALA A 33 -2.59 -13.63 0.34
C ALA A 33 -1.71 -12.36 0.26
N CYS A 34 -1.92 -11.51 -0.75
CA CYS A 34 -1.22 -10.23 -0.86
C CYS A 34 -1.57 -9.26 0.28
N GLN A 35 -2.83 -9.22 0.71
CA GLN A 35 -3.27 -8.44 1.87
C GLN A 35 -2.57 -8.91 3.14
N ALA A 36 -2.53 -10.22 3.42
CA ALA A 36 -1.88 -10.75 4.61
C ALA A 36 -0.38 -10.37 4.70
N MET A 37 0.31 -10.27 3.57
CA MET A 37 1.71 -9.82 3.51
C MET A 37 1.89 -8.33 3.86
N ILE A 38 0.84 -7.51 3.74
CA ILE A 38 0.87 -6.05 3.98
C ILE A 38 0.20 -5.68 5.31
N ASP A 39 -0.91 -6.33 5.64
CA ASP A 39 -1.78 -6.06 6.81
C ASP A 39 -1.24 -6.68 8.10
N GLY A 40 -0.36 -7.69 8.01
CA GLY A 40 0.39 -8.14 9.17
C GLY A 40 1.17 -6.94 9.67
N ASN A 41 0.68 -6.33 10.77
CA ASN A 41 1.28 -5.23 11.53
C ASN A 41 2.78 -5.35 11.32
N MET A 42 3.34 -4.56 10.39
CA MET A 42 4.63 -4.89 9.78
C MET A 42 5.66 -4.88 10.88
N ASP A 43 5.86 -6.01 11.52
CA ASP A 43 6.95 -6.22 12.42
C ASP A 43 8.13 -6.07 11.50
N HIS A 44 8.88 -5.00 11.73
CA HIS A 44 10.03 -4.62 10.92
C HIS A 44 10.90 -5.86 10.68
N ASN A 45 10.95 -6.75 11.67
CA ASN A 45 11.63 -8.04 11.63
C ASN A 45 11.11 -8.99 10.55
N GLN A 46 9.80 -9.21 10.41
CA GLN A 46 9.28 -10.15 9.39
C GLN A 46 9.52 -9.64 7.97
N TYR A 47 9.33 -8.34 7.76
CA TYR A 47 9.58 -7.71 6.48
C TYR A 47 11.07 -7.72 6.11
N GLN A 48 11.95 -7.45 7.08
CA GLN A 48 13.41 -7.57 6.90
C GLN A 48 13.82 -9.01 6.58
N LEU A 49 13.30 -10.00 7.32
CA LEU A 49 13.56 -11.41 7.04
C LEU A 49 13.12 -11.81 5.62
N MET A 50 11.99 -11.27 5.14
CA MET A 50 11.57 -11.50 3.75
C MET A 50 12.53 -10.84 2.75
N LEU A 51 12.98 -9.60 3.01
CA LEU A 51 13.96 -8.91 2.16
C LEU A 51 15.32 -9.62 2.13
N GLU A 52 15.79 -10.17 3.25
CA GLU A 52 17.04 -10.93 3.33
C GLU A 52 17.04 -12.18 2.43
N LEU A 53 15.87 -12.74 2.13
CA LEU A 53 15.71 -13.89 1.24
C LEU A 53 15.66 -13.50 -0.25
N VAL A 54 15.55 -12.20 -0.57
CA VAL A 54 15.38 -11.71 -1.93
C VAL A 54 16.74 -11.39 -2.55
N VAL A 55 16.97 -11.91 -3.75
CA VAL A 55 18.12 -11.53 -4.58
C VAL A 55 17.75 -10.32 -5.44
N PRO A 56 18.55 -9.24 -5.48
CA PRO A 56 18.31 -8.09 -6.37
C PRO A 56 18.15 -8.50 -7.84
N PRO A 57 17.40 -7.73 -8.66
CA PRO A 57 16.80 -6.43 -8.36
C PRO A 57 15.41 -6.52 -7.68
N CYS A 58 15.16 -5.67 -6.69
CA CYS A 58 13.89 -5.60 -5.94
C CYS A 58 13.55 -4.14 -5.59
N ILE A 59 12.26 -3.81 -5.53
CA ILE A 59 11.78 -2.52 -5.02
C ILE A 59 11.17 -2.75 -3.63
N PRO A 60 11.91 -2.48 -2.55
CA PRO A 60 11.35 -2.58 -1.21
C PRO A 60 10.30 -1.48 -0.96
N PHE A 61 9.35 -1.76 -0.07
CA PHE A 61 8.46 -0.75 0.49
C PHE A 61 9.28 0.29 1.26
N ILE A 62 9.16 1.55 0.86
CA ILE A 62 9.99 2.65 1.37
C ILE A 62 9.56 3.15 2.76
N GLY A 63 8.33 2.84 3.19
CA GLY A 63 7.75 3.32 4.46
C GLY A 63 8.65 3.04 5.69
N PRO A 64 9.10 1.80 5.93
CA PRO A 64 10.00 1.48 7.03
C PRO A 64 11.29 2.31 7.06
N PHE A 65 11.93 2.51 5.90
CA PHE A 65 13.14 3.34 5.78
C PHE A 65 12.84 4.80 6.17
N LEU A 66 11.74 5.36 5.67
CA LEU A 66 11.34 6.74 5.98
C LEU A 66 10.92 6.94 7.43
N MET A 67 10.34 5.94 8.09
CA MET A 67 10.00 6.01 9.52
C MET A 67 11.24 5.93 10.41
N ALA A 68 12.28 5.21 10.00
CA ALA A 68 13.52 5.09 10.76
C ALA A 68 14.37 6.38 10.73
N LEU A 69 14.43 7.09 9.59
CA LEU A 69 15.35 8.22 9.39
C LEU A 69 15.14 9.45 10.31
N PRO A 70 13.90 9.91 10.59
CA PRO A 70 13.65 11.05 11.46
C PRO A 70 14.10 10.84 12.92
N VAL A 71 14.08 9.60 13.41
CA VAL A 71 14.54 9.25 14.78
C VAL A 71 16.00 9.65 15.02
N PHE A 72 16.81 9.75 13.95
CA PHE A 72 18.21 10.16 14.04
C PHE A 72 18.43 11.67 13.92
N ARG A 73 17.40 12.46 13.56
CA ARG A 73 17.49 13.92 13.46
C ARG A 73 17.31 14.59 14.82
N ASP A 74 16.43 14.05 15.67
CA ASP A 74 16.17 14.60 16.99
C ASP A 74 17.19 14.04 18.01
N GLY A 75 18.02 14.94 18.53
CA GLY A 75 18.88 14.66 19.67
C GLY A 75 18.04 14.40 20.92
N PRO A 76 18.52 13.61 21.90
CA PRO A 76 17.82 13.53 23.17
C PRO A 76 17.79 14.95 23.79
N PRO A 77 16.70 15.35 24.47
CA PRO A 77 16.53 16.70 25.02
C PRO A 77 17.59 17.09 26.07
N HIS A 78 18.48 16.16 26.45
CA HIS A 78 19.49 16.31 27.50
C HIS A 78 20.94 16.24 27.01
N ASN A 79 21.19 16.08 25.70
CA ASN A 79 22.58 16.18 25.23
C ASN A 79 23.02 17.65 25.17
N PRO A 80 24.24 17.98 25.63
CA PRO A 80 24.79 19.31 25.42
C PRO A 80 24.88 19.58 23.91
N PRO A 81 24.71 20.84 23.47
CA PRO A 81 24.59 21.20 22.05
C PRO A 81 25.79 20.83 21.16
N ASN A 82 26.88 20.29 21.73
CA ASN A 82 28.15 20.04 21.05
C ASN A 82 28.58 18.56 21.01
N PHE A 83 27.72 17.60 21.40
CA PHE A 83 28.07 16.18 21.33
C PHE A 83 27.36 15.46 20.18
N ILE A 84 28.14 14.77 19.34
CA ILE A 84 27.63 13.92 18.26
C ILE A 84 27.39 12.52 18.79
N GLU A 85 26.16 12.03 18.63
CA GLU A 85 25.79 10.66 18.99
C GLU A 85 26.15 9.69 17.85
N PHE A 86 27.41 9.21 17.83
CA PHE A 86 27.92 8.35 16.76
C PHE A 86 27.11 7.07 16.53
N LYS A 87 26.56 6.47 17.59
CA LYS A 87 25.71 5.28 17.47
C LYS A 87 24.49 5.53 16.58
N LYS A 88 23.81 6.67 16.74
CA LYS A 88 22.69 7.07 15.88
C LYS A 88 23.13 7.30 14.44
N ARG A 89 24.29 7.94 14.24
CA ARG A 89 24.86 8.16 12.90
C ARG A 89 25.20 6.85 12.19
N GLN A 90 25.74 5.88 12.92
CA GLN A 90 26.05 4.56 12.39
C GLN A 90 24.79 3.81 11.97
N THR A 91 23.74 3.79 12.79
CA THR A 91 22.46 3.15 12.41
C THR A 91 21.81 3.87 11.23
N ALA A 92 21.86 5.20 11.17
CA ALA A 92 21.37 5.93 10.00
C ALA A 92 22.13 5.58 8.72
N SER A 93 23.46 5.44 8.79
CA SER A 93 24.28 4.98 7.67
C SER A 93 23.82 3.60 7.21
N GLN A 94 23.65 2.65 8.12
CA GLN A 94 23.21 1.29 7.79
C GLN A 94 21.89 1.27 7.02
N VAL A 95 20.90 2.07 7.44
CA VAL A 95 19.61 2.19 6.74
C VAL A 95 19.78 2.80 5.33
N ILE A 96 20.66 3.78 5.17
CA ILE A 96 20.95 4.40 3.87
C ILE A 96 21.71 3.43 2.95
N ASP A 97 22.72 2.75 3.49
CA ASP A 97 23.52 1.77 2.77
C ASP A 97 22.65 0.61 2.29
N GLU A 98 21.71 0.14 3.11
CA GLU A 98 20.71 -0.85 2.72
C GLU A 98 19.80 -0.32 1.60
N LEU A 99 19.33 0.92 1.70
CA LEU A 99 18.49 1.52 0.65
C LEU A 99 19.25 1.64 -0.69
N MET A 100 20.54 2.02 -0.64
CA MET A 100 21.40 2.10 -1.81
C MET A 100 21.66 0.72 -2.42
N HIS A 101 21.84 -0.31 -1.59
CA HIS A 101 22.03 -1.69 -2.05
C HIS A 101 20.91 -2.15 -3.00
N TRP A 102 19.65 -1.82 -2.68
CA TRP A 102 18.50 -2.15 -3.52
C TRP A 102 18.44 -1.37 -4.85
N GLN A 103 19.29 -0.36 -5.02
CA GLN A 103 19.43 0.45 -6.25
C GLN A 103 20.64 0.06 -7.10
N ASP A 104 21.55 -0.78 -6.58
CA ASP A 104 22.81 -1.14 -7.24
C ASP A 104 22.60 -1.94 -8.54
N HIS A 105 21.53 -2.75 -8.59
CA HIS A 105 21.25 -3.62 -9.72
C HIS A 105 20.05 -3.10 -10.53
N PRO A 106 20.23 -2.74 -11.81
CA PRO A 106 19.12 -2.31 -12.64
C PRO A 106 18.20 -3.49 -12.97
N PHE A 107 16.92 -3.21 -13.15
CA PHE A 107 15.99 -4.19 -13.70
C PHE A 107 16.29 -4.47 -15.17
N ASN A 108 16.22 -5.74 -15.58
CA ASN A 108 16.33 -6.15 -16.97
C ASN A 108 14.98 -6.01 -17.69
N PHE A 109 14.42 -4.79 -17.72
CA PHE A 109 13.19 -4.47 -18.44
C PHE A 109 13.49 -3.74 -19.74
N GLU A 110 12.80 -4.14 -20.81
CA GLU A 110 12.82 -3.41 -22.06
C GLU A 110 11.87 -2.20 -21.98
N ASN A 111 12.36 -1.03 -22.39
CA ASN A 111 11.50 0.15 -22.44
C ASN A 111 10.53 0.04 -23.62
N VAL A 112 9.24 0.02 -23.30
CA VAL A 112 8.16 0.10 -24.30
C VAL A 112 7.50 1.48 -24.16
N PRO A 113 7.81 2.44 -25.06
CA PRO A 113 7.37 3.84 -24.90
C PRO A 113 5.85 3.97 -24.72
N VAL A 114 5.07 3.25 -25.52
CA VAL A 114 3.60 3.28 -25.47
C VAL A 114 3.06 2.88 -24.09
N ILE A 115 3.65 1.88 -23.43
CA ILE A 115 3.23 1.44 -22.10
C ILE A 115 3.63 2.47 -21.05
N ARG A 116 4.85 2.99 -21.12
CA ARG A 116 5.35 4.01 -20.19
C ARG A 116 4.48 5.27 -20.26
N ASP A 117 4.27 5.78 -21.47
CA ASP A 117 3.55 7.03 -21.69
C ASP A 117 2.09 6.89 -21.22
N TYR A 118 1.44 5.74 -21.46
CA TYR A 118 0.12 5.45 -20.91
C TYR A 118 0.09 5.48 -19.37
N ILE A 119 1.09 4.89 -18.71
CA ILE A 119 1.18 4.89 -17.24
C ILE A 119 1.37 6.32 -16.71
N ASP A 120 2.28 7.07 -17.32
CA ASP A 120 2.60 8.45 -16.89
C ASP A 120 1.39 9.38 -17.07
N GLU A 121 0.70 9.32 -18.21
CA GLU A 121 -0.52 10.08 -18.47
C GLU A 121 -1.66 9.70 -17.51
N SER A 122 -1.84 8.40 -17.27
CA SER A 122 -2.86 7.89 -16.35
C SER A 122 -2.63 8.38 -14.92
N LEU A 123 -1.38 8.43 -14.47
CA LEU A 123 -1.02 8.88 -13.12
C LEU A 123 -1.00 10.40 -12.99
N ALA A 124 -0.59 11.14 -14.02
CA ALA A 124 -0.54 12.60 -14.02
C ALA A 124 -1.88 13.25 -13.66
N ALA A 125 -3.00 12.62 -14.01
CA ALA A 125 -4.34 13.10 -13.66
C ALA A 125 -4.59 13.21 -12.14
N PHE A 126 -3.84 12.45 -11.32
CA PHE A 126 -4.02 12.28 -9.88
C PHE A 126 -2.91 12.92 -9.03
N ILE A 127 -1.78 13.31 -9.62
CA ILE A 127 -0.68 13.98 -8.89
C ILE A 127 -1.14 15.35 -8.36
N GLY A 128 -0.94 15.60 -7.07
CA GLY A 128 -1.18 16.91 -6.43
C GLY A 128 -2.64 17.23 -6.11
N LYS A 129 -3.58 16.31 -6.32
CA LYS A 129 -5.01 16.54 -6.05
C LYS A 129 -5.48 15.78 -4.82
N GLN A 130 -5.54 16.46 -3.68
CA GLN A 130 -6.22 15.96 -2.45
C GLN A 130 -7.70 15.63 -2.67
N SER A 131 -8.33 16.15 -3.74
CA SER A 131 -9.76 15.99 -4.03
C SER A 131 -10.15 14.64 -4.68
N SER A 132 -9.21 13.69 -4.82
CA SER A 132 -9.49 12.40 -5.46
C SER A 132 -10.46 11.53 -4.65
N ASN A 133 -10.36 11.52 -3.32
CA ASN A 133 -11.09 10.56 -2.49
C ASN A 133 -12.61 10.83 -2.47
N GLU A 134 -13.03 12.08 -2.33
CA GLU A 134 -14.46 12.45 -2.38
C GLU A 134 -15.07 12.15 -3.75
N ARG A 135 -14.35 12.47 -4.83
CA ARG A 135 -14.78 12.16 -6.20
C ARG A 135 -14.90 10.66 -6.41
N LEU A 136 -13.89 9.87 -6.01
CA LEU A 136 -13.91 8.41 -6.12
C LEU A 136 -15.05 7.81 -5.29
N TRP A 137 -15.32 8.38 -4.12
CA TRP A 137 -16.45 7.98 -3.30
C TRP A 137 -17.78 8.27 -3.99
N ALA A 138 -17.99 9.47 -4.53
CA ALA A 138 -19.19 9.82 -5.27
C ALA A 138 -19.43 8.88 -6.47
N LEU A 139 -18.38 8.60 -7.25
CA LEU A 139 -18.44 7.63 -8.35
C LEU A 139 -18.80 6.23 -7.85
N SER A 140 -18.24 5.81 -6.71
CA SER A 140 -18.58 4.52 -6.12
C SER A 140 -20.07 4.42 -5.79
N ILE A 141 -20.64 5.47 -5.18
CA ILE A 141 -22.08 5.53 -4.85
C ILE A 141 -22.93 5.52 -6.12
N GLU A 142 -22.50 6.19 -7.19
CA GLU A 142 -23.18 6.19 -8.48
C GLU A 142 -23.19 4.79 -9.12
N ARG A 143 -22.08 4.04 -9.01
CA ARG A 143 -21.93 2.71 -9.61
C ARG A 143 -22.71 1.63 -8.87
N GLU A 144 -22.64 1.62 -7.55
CA GLU A 144 -23.42 0.73 -6.70
C GLU A 144 -24.10 1.56 -5.61
N PRO A 145 -25.35 2.01 -5.83
CA PRO A 145 -26.11 2.73 -4.83
C PRO A 145 -26.24 1.93 -3.54
N ARG A 146 -26.37 2.61 -2.40
CA ARG A 146 -26.66 1.92 -1.14
C ARG A 146 -28.07 1.31 -1.23
N GLU A 147 -28.17 0.02 -0.94
CA GLU A 147 -29.46 -0.61 -0.72
C GLU A 147 -30.18 0.11 0.43
N PRO A 148 -31.43 0.56 0.23
CA PRO A 148 -32.29 1.04 1.30
C PRO A 148 -32.39 -0.02 2.40
N GLU A 149 -32.44 0.38 3.66
CA GLU A 149 -32.50 -0.56 4.79
C GLU A 149 -33.71 -1.51 4.70
N ASP A 150 -34.79 -1.05 4.07
CA ASP A 150 -36.01 -1.83 3.82
C ASP A 150 -35.77 -3.00 2.85
N GLU A 151 -35.00 -2.78 1.77
CA GLU A 151 -34.66 -3.84 0.81
C GLU A 151 -33.67 -4.85 1.41
N LYS A 152 -32.76 -4.35 2.25
CA LYS A 152 -31.81 -5.19 3.00
C LYS A 152 -32.53 -6.08 4.01
N MET A 153 -33.52 -5.53 4.73
CA MET A 153 -34.39 -6.29 5.63
C MET A 153 -35.21 -7.33 4.87
N GLN A 154 -35.79 -6.98 3.72
CA GLN A 154 -36.56 -7.90 2.88
C GLN A 154 -35.70 -9.05 2.33
N ARG A 155 -34.47 -8.80 1.88
CA ARG A 155 -33.54 -9.87 1.49
C ARG A 155 -33.15 -10.77 2.65
N PHE A 156 -32.84 -10.19 3.81
CA PHE A 156 -32.55 -11.00 4.99
C PHE A 156 -33.72 -11.92 5.35
N LEU A 157 -34.95 -11.42 5.31
CA LEU A 157 -36.16 -12.21 5.57
C LEU A 157 -36.37 -13.33 4.53
N GLN A 158 -36.09 -13.09 3.25
CA GLN A 158 -36.15 -14.11 2.20
C GLN A 158 -35.03 -15.16 2.33
N GLU A 159 -33.79 -14.76 2.59
CA GLU A 159 -32.64 -15.67 2.71
C GLU A 159 -32.69 -16.53 3.97
N SER A 160 -33.31 -16.03 5.05
CA SER A 160 -33.51 -16.79 6.29
C SER A 160 -34.81 -17.61 6.31
N GLY A 161 -35.56 -17.65 5.21
CA GLY A 161 -36.74 -18.51 5.05
C GLY A 161 -37.95 -18.08 5.88
N PHE A 162 -38.03 -16.80 6.25
CA PHE A 162 -39.15 -16.24 7.01
C PHE A 162 -40.31 -15.75 6.12
N VAL A 163 -40.22 -15.94 4.79
CA VAL A 163 -41.27 -15.66 3.80
C VAL A 163 -41.40 -16.85 2.85
#